data_AF-A0A1I8GH28-F1
#
_entry.id   AF-A0A1I8GH28-F1
#
_cell.length_a   1.000
_cell.length_b   1.000
_cell.length_c   1.000
_cell.angle_alpha   90.00
_cell.angle_beta   90.00
_cell.angle_gamma   90.00
#
_symmetry.space_group_name_H-M   'P 1'
#
loop_
_entity.id
_entity.type
_entity.pdbx_description
1 polymer ?
#
loop_
_entity_poly.entity_id
_entity_poly.type
_entity_poly.pdbx_seq_one_letter_code
_entity_poly.pdbx_strand_id
1 'polypeptide(L)'
;MMDACFGIRHRRNAGKATMPPASGFFIDVDHSNGVQPSEGHCANWSAGGRGQGLTSGADRNKLDVYGLFCGSCPHSFIRYMEDVTTPGERLNYSECMVQQMLRDIPPHVPIIVSYDISCKLAGRFCDPRLTFVLPALHVYGHVLRCQLLFGIRATESVGLIDGESVERIWPPFRRFGPQVKEMAQDNRRNFLNYVADTMNFARIMSIITVDEFLQKAGESRETVLSSLKAKPTAATSKKAEAIRSLYRVACERQYLIDHAATERGQRMNRLLTVTNQKLLKKTRSIVAKFNGLHQSDQLDYQDFISPNSEGFQQLLHINGDIAQKARAVKLRDLYFRCKEESQRVAAEATTILSDTDEDYI
;
A
#
# COMPACT_ATOMS: atom_id res chain seq x y z
N MET A 1 6.21 -0.34 8.52
CA MET A 1 6.45 0.96 7.86
C MET A 1 6.88 1.95 8.92
N MET A 2 7.90 2.76 8.67
CA MET A 2 8.50 3.65 9.66
C MET A 2 8.69 5.06 9.07
N ASP A 3 8.49 6.09 9.89
CA ASP A 3 8.78 7.49 9.54
C ASP A 3 8.80 8.39 10.81
N ALA A 4 9.38 9.59 10.70
CA ALA A 4 9.40 10.62 11.74
C ALA A 4 8.52 11.84 11.42
N CYS A 5 7.75 12.29 12.41
CA CYS A 5 7.03 13.55 12.37
C CYS A 5 7.63 14.61 13.32
N PHE A 6 8.31 15.60 12.74
CA PHE A 6 8.92 16.75 13.44
C PHE A 6 7.94 17.84 13.91
N GLY A 7 6.64 17.63 13.71
CA GLY A 7 5.57 18.51 14.20
C GLY A 7 5.18 18.25 15.66
N ILE A 8 5.63 17.15 16.26
CA ILE A 8 5.19 16.68 17.59
C ILE A 8 6.32 16.86 18.60
N ARG A 9 6.63 18.11 18.91
CA ARG A 9 7.76 18.54 19.75
C ARG A 9 7.38 18.56 21.24
N HIS A 10 8.37 18.62 22.13
CA HIS A 10 8.19 18.83 23.57
C HIS A 10 9.20 19.84 24.10
N ARG A 11 8.80 20.66 25.09
CA ARG A 11 9.71 21.61 25.74
C ARG A 11 10.36 20.98 26.97
N ARG A 12 11.64 21.26 27.14
CA ARG A 12 12.43 20.82 28.29
C ARG A 12 11.84 21.25 29.65
N ASN A 13 11.20 22.40 29.70
CA ASN A 13 10.63 22.96 30.92
C ASN A 13 9.10 22.78 31.00
N ALA A 14 8.54 21.85 30.23
CA ALA A 14 7.11 21.58 30.23
C ALA A 14 6.69 20.77 31.47
N GLY A 15 5.83 21.36 32.30
CA GLY A 15 5.20 20.72 33.46
C GLY A 15 6.15 20.02 34.44
N LYS A 16 5.57 19.32 35.42
CA LYS A 16 6.24 18.28 36.20
C LYS A 16 5.33 17.07 36.22
N ALA A 17 5.88 15.89 35.96
CA ALA A 17 5.10 14.67 36.01
C ALA A 17 4.67 14.39 37.45
N THR A 18 3.41 13.97 37.62
CA THR A 18 2.85 13.51 38.89
C THR A 18 2.57 12.02 38.91
N MET A 19 2.69 11.36 37.75
CA MET A 19 2.51 9.91 37.58
C MET A 19 3.60 9.36 36.67
N PRO A 20 4.05 8.10 36.90
CA PRO A 20 5.01 7.45 36.02
C PRO A 20 4.42 7.23 34.62
N PRO A 21 5.28 7.08 33.59
CA PRO A 21 4.83 6.74 32.25
C PRO A 21 4.20 5.33 32.28
N ALA A 22 3.03 5.20 31.68
CA ALA A 22 2.37 3.92 31.47
C ALA A 22 3.12 3.14 30.38
N SER A 23 3.18 1.81 30.54
CA SER A 23 3.57 0.90 29.46
C SER A 23 2.67 1.13 28.25
N GLY A 24 3.26 1.14 27.05
CA GLY A 24 2.51 1.37 25.81
C GLY A 24 3.41 1.20 24.60
N PHE A 25 3.23 2.07 23.60
CA PHE A 25 3.94 1.94 22.33
C PHE A 25 5.37 2.50 22.37
N PHE A 26 5.74 3.25 23.41
CA PHE A 26 7.03 3.94 23.46
C PHE A 26 8.19 2.97 23.68
N ILE A 27 9.19 3.07 22.81
CA ILE A 27 10.49 2.42 22.95
C ILE A 27 11.52 3.52 23.28
N ASP A 28 12.41 3.23 24.23
CA ASP A 28 13.54 4.11 24.53
C ASP A 28 14.74 3.74 23.65
N VAL A 29 15.28 4.76 22.97
CA VAL A 29 16.36 4.57 22.01
C VAL A 29 17.69 4.96 22.63
N ASP A 30 18.66 4.04 22.56
CA ASP A 30 20.03 4.35 22.94
C ASP A 30 20.75 5.14 21.84
N HIS A 31 21.31 6.27 22.24
CA HIS A 31 22.08 7.18 21.38
C HIS A 31 23.56 7.22 21.75
N SER A 32 24.01 6.40 22.71
CA SER A 32 25.40 6.31 23.15
C SER A 32 26.34 6.00 21.98
N ASN A 33 25.92 5.09 21.09
CA ASN A 33 26.64 4.69 19.89
C ASN A 33 25.91 5.17 18.63
N GLY A 34 26.58 5.98 17.82
CA GLY A 34 26.00 6.47 16.56
C GLY A 34 25.91 5.39 15.49
N VAL A 35 24.73 5.23 14.89
CA VAL A 35 24.50 4.24 13.83
C VAL A 35 24.93 4.78 12.47
N GLN A 36 25.84 4.08 11.81
CA GLN A 36 26.34 4.42 10.47
C GLN A 36 25.54 3.71 9.36
N PRO A 37 25.33 4.36 8.20
CA PRO A 37 24.63 3.75 7.07
C PRO A 37 25.42 2.55 6.51
N SER A 38 24.70 1.57 5.97
CA SER A 38 25.30 0.39 5.35
C SER A 38 26.17 0.73 4.13
N GLU A 39 27.16 -0.11 3.83
CA GLU A 39 28.00 0.07 2.63
C GLU A 39 27.17 0.05 1.34
N GLY A 40 27.60 0.81 0.34
CA GLY A 40 26.94 0.88 -0.97
C GLY A 40 25.55 1.55 -0.95
N HIS A 41 25.20 2.28 0.12
CA HIS A 41 24.00 3.12 0.16
C HIS A 41 24.11 4.31 -0.79
N CYS A 42 22.97 4.86 -1.21
CA CYS A 42 22.98 6.06 -2.06
C CYS A 42 23.09 7.35 -1.24
N ALA A 43 23.76 8.36 -1.81
CA ALA A 43 23.88 9.69 -1.20
C ALA A 43 22.65 10.59 -1.45
N ASN A 44 21.79 10.24 -2.42
CA ASN A 44 20.75 11.14 -2.94
C ASN A 44 19.60 11.45 -1.98
N TRP A 45 19.36 10.59 -0.99
CA TRP A 45 18.21 10.73 -0.10
C TRP A 45 18.61 10.62 1.37
N SER A 46 17.94 11.37 2.24
CA SER A 46 18.08 11.30 3.69
C SER A 46 16.69 11.36 4.32
N ALA A 47 16.48 10.60 5.41
CA ALA A 47 15.21 10.60 6.13
C ALA A 47 14.93 11.98 6.76
N GLY A 48 13.65 12.29 6.93
CA GLY A 48 13.20 13.52 7.57
C GLY A 48 13.59 14.79 6.82
N GLY A 49 13.60 14.79 5.48
CA GLY A 49 14.06 15.89 4.61
C GLY A 49 13.87 17.30 5.19
N ARG A 50 14.91 18.15 5.14
CA ARG A 50 15.00 19.48 5.79
C ARG A 50 14.79 19.51 7.32
N GLY A 51 14.46 18.42 8.02
CA GLY A 51 14.22 18.38 9.47
C GLY A 51 15.40 18.88 10.32
N GLN A 52 16.64 18.54 9.95
CA GLN A 52 17.83 19.16 10.56
C GLN A 52 17.93 20.67 10.29
N GLY A 53 17.50 21.12 9.11
CA GLY A 53 17.45 22.54 8.72
C GLY A 53 16.29 23.32 9.33
N LEU A 54 15.29 22.63 9.91
CA LEU A 54 14.12 23.23 10.60
C LEU A 54 14.33 23.39 12.12
N THR A 55 15.49 22.98 12.63
CA THR A 55 15.81 23.05 14.06
C THR A 55 16.78 24.19 14.31
N SER A 56 16.27 25.33 14.78
CA SER A 56 17.10 26.50 15.07
C SER A 56 18.00 26.27 16.30
N GLY A 57 19.05 27.08 16.47
CA GLY A 57 19.86 27.06 17.70
C GLY A 57 19.03 27.33 18.96
N ALA A 58 17.97 28.15 18.85
CA ALA A 58 17.04 28.39 19.94
C ALA A 58 16.17 27.16 20.26
N ASP A 59 15.77 26.39 19.25
CA ASP A 59 15.02 25.14 19.47
C ASP A 59 15.85 24.13 20.27
N ARG A 60 17.16 24.04 20.02
CA ARG A 60 18.05 23.12 20.74
C ARG A 60 18.15 23.40 22.24
N ASN A 61 17.90 24.65 22.64
CA ASN A 61 17.90 25.06 24.05
C ASN A 61 16.53 24.90 24.71
N LYS A 62 15.44 24.96 23.93
CA LYS A 62 14.06 24.96 24.44
C LYS A 62 13.42 23.58 24.42
N LEU A 63 13.85 22.72 23.50
CA LEU A 63 13.28 21.40 23.28
C LEU A 63 14.20 20.31 23.83
N ASP A 64 13.57 19.25 24.30
CA ASP A 64 14.15 17.95 24.65
C ASP A 64 13.64 16.85 23.71
N VAL A 65 12.45 17.03 23.11
CA VAL A 65 11.94 16.19 22.00
C VAL A 65 11.65 17.06 20.76
N TYR A 66 12.22 16.67 19.63
CA TYR A 66 12.14 17.35 18.33
C TYR A 66 11.06 16.78 17.41
N GLY A 67 10.50 15.62 17.73
CA GLY A 67 9.48 14.95 16.94
C GLY A 67 9.11 13.59 17.52
N LEU A 68 8.29 12.86 16.77
CA LEU A 68 7.86 11.51 17.10
C LEU A 68 8.19 10.59 15.93
N PHE A 69 8.91 9.50 16.19
CA PHE A 69 9.14 8.43 15.22
C PHE A 69 8.13 7.32 15.46
N CYS A 70 7.55 6.76 14.40
CA CYS A 70 6.46 5.79 14.52
C CYS A 70 6.67 4.61 13.58
N GLY A 71 6.41 3.41 14.11
CA GLY A 71 6.29 2.17 13.36
C GLY A 71 4.83 1.74 13.28
N SER A 72 4.34 1.48 12.08
CA SER A 72 3.01 0.88 11.89
C SER A 72 3.03 -0.30 10.93
N CYS A 73 2.04 -1.19 11.08
CA CYS A 73 1.82 -2.27 10.12
C CYS A 73 1.12 -1.74 8.85
N PRO A 74 0.98 -2.56 7.80
CA PRO A 74 0.30 -2.16 6.57
C PRO A 74 -1.16 -1.71 6.76
N HIS A 75 -1.85 -2.24 7.78
CA HIS A 75 -3.20 -1.83 8.17
C HIS A 75 -3.24 -0.49 8.91
N SER A 76 -2.10 0.20 9.04
CA SER A 76 -1.93 1.45 9.78
C SER A 76 -2.18 1.31 11.30
N PHE A 77 -2.03 0.10 11.86
CA PHE A 77 -1.94 -0.06 13.32
C PHE A 77 -0.58 0.43 13.79
N ILE A 78 -0.60 1.39 14.71
CA ILE A 78 0.60 1.86 15.39
C ILE A 78 1.09 0.74 16.29
N ARG A 79 2.35 0.36 16.13
CA ARG A 79 2.97 -0.71 16.92
C ARG A 79 4.04 -0.16 17.85
N TYR A 80 4.79 0.84 17.39
CA TYR A 80 5.89 1.42 18.13
C TYR A 80 5.94 2.93 17.94
N MET A 81 6.35 3.65 18.97
CA MET A 81 6.61 5.07 18.97
C MET A 81 7.93 5.36 19.67
N GLU A 82 8.66 6.38 19.24
CA GLU A 82 9.90 6.81 19.87
C GLU A 82 9.93 8.34 19.90
N ASP A 83 10.37 8.91 21.02
CA ASP A 83 10.63 10.34 21.07
C ASP A 83 11.93 10.65 20.32
N VAL A 84 11.85 11.54 19.33
CA VAL A 84 13.04 12.00 18.61
C VAL A 84 13.76 13.03 19.47
N THR A 85 14.67 12.58 20.32
CA THR A 85 15.44 13.40 21.28
C THR A 85 16.71 14.03 20.69
N THR A 86 17.03 13.73 19.43
CA THR A 86 18.19 14.30 18.73
C THR A 86 17.77 15.30 17.65
N PRO A 87 18.65 16.27 17.29
CA PRO A 87 18.38 17.16 16.16
C PRO A 87 18.38 16.36 14.84
N GLY A 88 17.18 15.98 14.39
CA GLY A 88 16.95 15.18 13.19
C GLY A 88 16.76 13.68 13.48
N GLU A 89 16.44 12.95 12.42
CA GLU A 89 16.15 11.52 12.48
C GLU A 89 17.44 10.73 12.24
N ARG A 90 18.11 10.37 13.34
CA ARG A 90 19.29 9.49 13.29
C ARG A 90 18.88 8.05 12.96
N LEU A 91 19.78 7.29 12.35
CA LEU A 91 19.53 5.87 12.05
C LEU A 91 19.26 5.02 13.31
N ASN A 92 19.69 5.47 14.49
CA ASN A 92 19.41 4.84 15.79
C ASN A 92 17.92 4.54 16.00
N TYR A 93 17.02 5.45 15.58
CA TYR A 93 15.57 5.27 15.74
C TYR A 93 15.09 4.06 14.94
N SER A 94 15.36 4.04 13.63
CA SER A 94 14.99 2.92 12.77
C SER A 94 15.69 1.60 13.15
N GLU A 95 16.95 1.64 13.59
CA GLU A 95 17.65 0.44 14.06
C GLU A 95 17.00 -0.12 15.33
N CYS A 96 16.73 0.72 16.33
CA CYS A 96 16.09 0.33 17.59
C CYS A 96 14.71 -0.29 17.34
N MET A 97 13.91 0.34 16.49
CA MET A 97 12.58 -0.14 16.13
C MET A 97 12.62 -1.49 15.41
N VAL A 98 13.56 -1.70 14.48
CA VAL A 98 13.73 -3.00 13.81
C VAL A 98 14.20 -4.06 14.81
N GLN A 99 15.12 -3.73 15.73
CA GLN A 99 15.50 -4.66 16.79
C GLN A 99 14.32 -5.02 17.71
N GLN A 100 13.46 -4.06 18.04
CA GLN A 100 12.23 -4.33 18.79
C GLN A 100 11.29 -5.23 17.98
N MET A 101 11.10 -4.98 16.68
CA MET A 101 10.34 -5.86 15.80
C MET A 101 10.88 -7.30 15.82
N LEU A 102 12.19 -7.50 15.76
CA LEU A 102 12.80 -8.83 15.78
C LEU A 102 12.60 -9.58 17.10
N ARG A 103 12.44 -8.86 18.22
CA ARG A 103 12.13 -9.41 19.54
C ARG A 103 10.65 -9.76 19.69
N ASP A 104 9.78 -8.87 19.22
CA ASP A 104 8.34 -8.96 19.47
C ASP A 104 7.60 -9.81 18.42
N ILE A 105 8.15 -9.92 17.21
CA ILE A 105 7.56 -10.70 16.12
C ILE A 105 8.16 -12.11 16.13
N PRO A 106 7.32 -13.16 16.08
CA PRO A 106 7.80 -14.54 16.13
C PRO A 106 8.90 -14.86 15.10
N PRO A 107 9.87 -15.72 15.43
CA PRO A 107 11.00 -16.05 14.55
C PRO A 107 10.64 -16.66 13.19
N HIS A 108 9.43 -17.19 13.03
CA HIS A 108 8.98 -17.78 11.77
C HIS A 108 8.29 -16.77 10.84
N VAL A 109 7.96 -15.57 11.33
CA VAL A 109 7.23 -14.56 10.56
C VAL A 109 8.21 -13.66 9.80
N PRO A 110 8.13 -13.59 8.46
CA PRO A 110 8.91 -12.64 7.66
C PRO A 110 8.51 -11.20 7.97
N ILE A 111 9.49 -10.30 8.06
CA ILE A 111 9.29 -8.89 8.40
C ILE A 111 9.72 -8.03 7.21
N ILE A 112 8.76 -7.30 6.65
CA ILE A 112 9.06 -6.34 5.58
C ILE A 112 9.08 -4.91 6.15
N VAL A 113 10.26 -4.31 6.12
CA VAL A 113 10.52 -2.97 6.64
C VAL A 113 10.46 -1.97 5.48
N SER A 114 9.37 -1.21 5.42
CA SER A 114 9.25 -0.04 4.53
C SER A 114 9.74 1.22 5.23
N TYR A 115 10.72 1.89 4.64
CA TYR A 115 11.33 3.12 5.17
C TYR A 115 12.00 3.94 4.07
N ASP A 116 11.95 5.27 4.17
CA ASP A 116 12.48 6.23 3.19
C ASP A 116 13.95 6.04 2.84
N ILE A 117 14.74 5.54 3.78
CA ILE A 117 16.17 5.25 3.60
C ILE A 117 16.50 3.80 3.93
N SER A 118 15.59 2.87 3.61
CA SER A 118 15.83 1.42 3.69
C SER A 118 17.18 0.98 3.09
N CYS A 119 17.64 1.64 2.02
CA CYS A 119 18.93 1.37 1.40
C CYS A 119 20.16 1.66 2.29
N LYS A 120 20.00 2.49 3.34
CA LYS A 120 21.02 2.78 4.36
C LYS A 120 20.93 1.83 5.56
N LEU A 121 19.81 1.16 5.74
CA LEU A 121 19.52 0.31 6.89
C LEU A 121 19.74 -1.17 6.60
N ALA A 122 19.45 -1.60 5.36
CA ALA A 122 19.39 -3.02 5.00
C ALA A 122 20.65 -3.82 5.32
N GLY A 123 21.84 -3.30 5.00
CA GLY A 123 23.10 -4.00 5.23
C GLY A 123 23.55 -4.08 6.69
N ARG A 124 22.75 -3.58 7.63
CA ARG A 124 23.05 -3.65 9.07
C ARG A 124 22.49 -4.89 9.75
N PHE A 125 21.53 -5.56 9.10
CA PHE A 125 20.88 -6.73 9.63
C PHE A 125 21.24 -7.94 8.77
N CYS A 126 21.64 -9.02 9.43
CA CYS A 126 21.88 -10.31 8.79
C CYS A 126 20.74 -11.30 9.07
N ASP A 127 19.65 -10.84 9.69
CA ASP A 127 18.51 -11.69 10.02
C ASP A 127 17.72 -12.01 8.73
N PRO A 128 17.59 -13.30 8.36
CA PRO A 128 16.94 -13.72 7.11
C PRO A 128 15.43 -13.41 7.08
N ARG A 129 14.81 -13.07 8.22
CA ARG A 129 13.41 -12.65 8.28
C ARG A 129 13.21 -11.27 7.64
N LEU A 130 14.26 -10.44 7.57
CA LEU A 130 14.12 -9.04 7.19
C LEU A 130 14.23 -8.84 5.68
N THR A 131 13.24 -8.15 5.14
CA THR A 131 13.30 -7.57 3.78
C THR A 131 13.08 -6.06 3.88
N PHE A 132 13.99 -5.28 3.30
CA PHE A 132 13.90 -3.82 3.33
C PHE A 132 13.37 -3.28 2.00
N VAL A 133 12.42 -2.35 2.07
CA VAL A 133 11.79 -1.75 0.89
C VAL A 133 11.71 -0.23 1.00
N LEU A 134 11.79 0.44 -0.14
CA LEU A 134 11.54 1.87 -0.32
C LEU A 134 10.06 2.07 -0.69
N PRO A 135 9.34 2.96 0.01
CA PRO A 135 7.96 3.31 -0.32
C PRO A 135 7.79 3.75 -1.78
N ALA A 136 6.60 3.53 -2.33
CA ALA A 136 6.30 3.70 -3.75
C ALA A 136 6.43 5.15 -4.24
N LEU A 137 6.29 6.15 -3.35
CA LEU A 137 6.47 7.56 -3.70
C LEU A 137 7.94 7.98 -3.55
N HIS A 138 8.62 7.49 -2.52
CA HIS A 138 10.00 7.87 -2.20
C HIS A 138 11.06 7.18 -3.06
N VAL A 139 10.77 5.99 -3.60
CA VAL A 139 11.72 5.19 -4.38
C VAL A 139 12.37 5.98 -5.53
N TYR A 140 11.63 6.83 -6.23
CA TYR A 140 12.15 7.60 -7.38
C TYR A 140 13.15 8.69 -7.00
N GLY A 141 13.23 9.08 -5.72
CA GLY A 141 14.26 9.98 -5.20
C GLY A 141 15.64 9.33 -5.07
N HIS A 142 15.72 7.99 -5.15
CA HIS A 142 16.95 7.23 -5.03
C HIS A 142 17.59 6.96 -6.40
N VAL A 143 18.88 6.60 -6.40
CA VAL A 143 19.58 6.15 -7.62
C VAL A 143 18.97 4.86 -8.17
N LEU A 144 19.11 4.62 -9.48
CA LEU A 144 18.51 3.46 -10.17
C LEU A 144 18.78 2.12 -9.48
N ARG A 145 20.00 1.90 -8.98
CA ARG A 145 20.36 0.69 -8.22
C ARG A 145 19.44 0.47 -7.00
N CYS A 146 19.17 1.51 -6.23
CA CYS A 146 18.28 1.42 -5.06
C CYS A 146 16.83 1.19 -5.47
N GLN A 147 16.39 1.77 -6.59
CA GLN A 147 15.04 1.53 -7.12
C GLN A 147 14.82 0.07 -7.48
N LEU A 148 15.82 -0.56 -8.10
CA LEU A 148 15.76 -1.96 -8.52
C LEU A 148 15.85 -2.92 -7.33
N LEU A 149 16.71 -2.64 -6.36
CA LEU A 149 16.95 -3.53 -5.22
C LEU A 149 15.88 -3.43 -4.12
N PHE A 150 15.40 -2.21 -3.86
CA PHE A 150 14.54 -1.94 -2.71
C PHE A 150 13.15 -1.46 -3.11
N GLY A 151 12.84 -1.30 -4.40
CA GLY A 151 11.54 -0.77 -4.80
C GLY A 151 10.38 -1.67 -4.35
N ILE A 152 9.46 -1.13 -3.54
CA ILE A 152 8.35 -1.92 -2.97
C ILE A 152 7.48 -2.61 -4.04
N ARG A 153 7.41 -2.07 -5.26
CA ARG A 153 6.66 -2.72 -6.36
C ARG A 153 7.40 -3.89 -7.01
N ALA A 154 8.70 -4.00 -6.80
CA ALA A 154 9.56 -5.06 -7.30
C ALA A 154 9.83 -6.15 -6.23
N THR A 155 9.42 -5.92 -4.99
CA THR A 155 9.60 -6.88 -3.89
C THR A 155 8.43 -7.86 -3.83
N GLU A 156 8.72 -9.14 -3.59
CA GLU A 156 7.71 -10.16 -3.36
C GLU A 156 7.08 -10.02 -1.97
N SER A 157 5.91 -10.61 -1.75
CA SER A 157 5.27 -10.69 -0.42
C SER A 157 4.75 -9.36 0.19
N VAL A 158 4.88 -8.22 -0.49
CA VAL A 158 4.38 -6.90 -0.02
C VAL A 158 2.94 -6.58 -0.43
N GLY A 159 2.32 -7.39 -1.28
CA GLY A 159 0.97 -7.11 -1.78
C GLY A 159 0.90 -5.85 -2.67
N LEU A 160 -0.16 -5.05 -2.52
CA LEU A 160 -0.39 -3.80 -3.27
C LEU A 160 -0.20 -2.54 -2.41
N ILE A 161 0.51 -2.66 -1.30
CA ILE A 161 0.73 -1.57 -0.36
C ILE A 161 1.70 -0.54 -0.95
N ASP A 162 1.51 0.72 -0.62
CA ASP A 162 2.40 1.80 -1.08
C ASP A 162 3.59 2.04 -0.17
N GLY A 163 3.59 1.51 1.06
CA GLY A 163 4.67 1.74 2.02
C GLY A 163 4.51 3.02 2.86
N GLU A 164 3.37 3.73 2.73
CA GLU A 164 3.13 5.08 3.25
C GLU A 164 2.09 5.11 4.39
N SER A 165 1.90 4.03 5.16
CA SER A 165 0.85 3.97 6.19
C SER A 165 1.04 5.02 7.29
N VAL A 166 2.30 5.32 7.63
CA VAL A 166 2.67 6.28 8.68
C VAL A 166 2.27 7.72 8.30
N GLU A 167 2.33 8.08 7.02
CA GLU A 167 1.86 9.38 6.54
C GLU A 167 0.35 9.61 6.78
N ARG A 168 -0.43 8.53 6.90
CA ARG A 168 -1.87 8.60 7.23
C ARG A 168 -2.12 8.74 8.73
N ILE A 169 -1.12 8.45 9.57
CA ILE A 169 -1.18 8.57 11.04
C ILE A 169 -0.89 10.01 11.48
N TRP A 170 -0.09 10.76 10.72
CA TRP A 170 0.34 12.10 11.09
C TRP A 170 -0.75 13.17 11.16
N PRO A 171 -1.74 13.26 10.25
CA PRO A 171 -2.72 14.34 10.31
C PRO A 171 -3.51 14.37 11.62
N PRO A 172 -4.00 13.24 12.18
CA PRO A 172 -4.57 13.20 13.53
C PRO A 172 -3.59 13.64 14.63
N PHE A 173 -2.38 13.09 14.66
CA PHE A 173 -1.39 13.38 15.70
C PHE A 173 -0.95 14.85 15.72
N ARG A 174 -0.75 15.46 14.54
CA ARG A 174 -0.34 16.86 14.41
C ARG A 174 -1.32 17.84 15.05
N ARG A 175 -2.60 17.49 15.15
CA ARG A 175 -3.62 18.31 15.84
C ARG A 175 -3.35 18.48 17.33
N PHE A 176 -2.63 17.54 17.92
CA PHE A 176 -2.27 17.56 19.34
C PHE A 176 -0.88 18.15 19.60
N GLY A 177 -0.11 18.44 18.54
CA GLY A 177 1.26 18.96 18.63
C GLY A 177 1.42 20.14 19.60
N PRO A 178 0.59 21.19 19.53
CA PRO A 178 0.66 22.31 20.48
C PRO A 178 0.41 21.91 21.94
N GLN A 179 -0.53 21.00 22.20
CA GLN A 179 -0.90 20.57 23.54
C GLN A 179 0.19 19.70 24.15
N VAL A 180 0.61 18.65 23.42
CA VAL A 180 1.64 17.70 23.86
C VAL A 180 3.01 18.37 24.06
N LYS A 181 3.23 19.53 23.42
CA LYS A 181 4.45 20.30 23.57
C LYS A 181 4.64 20.91 24.97
N GLU A 182 3.55 21.22 25.67
CA GLU A 182 3.56 21.90 26.96
C GLU A 182 3.18 20.97 28.13
N MET A 183 2.79 19.73 27.84
CA MET A 183 2.51 18.69 28.86
C MET A 183 3.81 18.23 29.52
N ALA A 184 3.76 17.80 30.79
CA ALA A 184 4.88 17.08 31.37
C ALA A 184 5.21 15.82 30.56
N GLN A 185 6.49 15.46 30.45
CA GLN A 185 6.97 14.41 29.54
C GLN A 185 6.24 13.06 29.71
N ASP A 186 6.01 12.60 30.94
CA ASP A 186 5.30 11.33 31.17
C ASP A 186 3.81 11.43 30.79
N ASN A 187 3.16 12.55 31.12
CA ASN A 187 1.78 12.82 30.73
C ASN A 187 1.64 12.92 29.20
N ARG A 188 2.68 13.45 28.53
CA ARG A 188 2.76 13.51 27.08
C ARG A 188 2.75 12.11 26.47
N ARG A 189 3.65 11.22 26.93
CA ARG A 189 3.71 9.83 26.45
C ARG A 189 2.40 9.10 26.73
N ASN A 190 1.82 9.26 27.91
CA ASN A 190 0.53 8.67 28.27
C ASN A 190 -0.60 9.14 27.35
N PHE A 191 -0.66 10.44 27.06
CA PHE A 191 -1.66 10.99 26.13
C PHE A 191 -1.47 10.47 24.70
N LEU A 192 -0.23 10.38 24.23
CA LEU A 192 0.05 9.84 22.89
C LEU A 192 -0.24 8.34 22.80
N ASN A 193 0.02 7.56 23.86
CA ASN A 193 -0.41 6.17 23.96
C ASN A 193 -1.94 6.07 23.82
N TYR A 194 -2.69 6.88 24.58
CA TYR A 194 -4.15 6.92 24.48
C TYR A 194 -4.65 7.27 23.06
N VAL A 195 -4.02 8.23 22.38
CA VAL A 195 -4.36 8.59 21.00
C VAL A 195 -4.06 7.41 20.05
N ALA A 196 -2.90 6.76 20.20
CA ALA A 196 -2.53 5.59 19.42
C ALA A 196 -3.51 4.43 19.63
N ASP A 197 -3.85 4.12 20.87
CA ASP A 197 -4.85 3.11 21.24
C ASP A 197 -6.21 3.41 20.63
N THR A 198 -6.68 4.65 20.75
CA THR A 198 -7.97 5.07 20.17
C THR A 198 -7.99 4.87 18.65
N MET A 199 -6.89 5.24 17.97
CA MET A 199 -6.76 5.06 16.53
C MET A 199 -6.65 3.59 16.13
N ASN A 200 -5.95 2.78 16.91
CA ASN A 200 -5.88 1.34 16.70
C ASN A 200 -7.26 0.71 16.91
N PHE A 201 -7.96 1.02 18.00
CA PHE A 201 -9.30 0.52 18.28
C PHE A 201 -10.29 0.88 17.15
N ALA A 202 -10.32 2.13 16.71
CA ALA A 202 -11.18 2.55 15.60
C ALA A 202 -10.90 1.77 14.30
N ARG A 203 -9.62 1.43 14.05
CA ARG A 203 -9.23 0.60 12.90
C ARG A 203 -9.63 -0.87 13.07
N ILE A 204 -9.49 -1.44 14.26
CA ILE A 204 -9.97 -2.80 14.58
C ILE A 204 -11.47 -2.87 14.26
N MET A 205 -12.25 -1.90 14.74
CA MET A 205 -13.68 -1.83 14.46
C MET A 205 -13.99 -1.75 12.96
N SER A 206 -13.18 -1.01 12.19
CA SER A 206 -13.33 -0.92 10.74
C SER A 206 -12.96 -2.22 10.00
N ILE A 207 -12.06 -3.03 10.55
CA ILE A 207 -11.69 -4.33 9.97
C ILE A 207 -12.78 -5.35 10.27
N ILE A 208 -13.31 -5.38 11.50
CA ILE A 208 -14.39 -6.30 11.88
C ILE A 208 -15.61 -6.07 10.98
N THR A 209 -16.00 -4.83 10.72
CA THR A 209 -17.11 -4.54 9.81
C THR A 209 -16.84 -4.93 8.35
N VAL A 210 -15.57 -4.90 7.92
CA VAL A 210 -15.16 -5.41 6.61
C VAL A 210 -15.16 -6.94 6.59
N ASP A 211 -14.77 -7.63 7.66
CA ASP A 211 -14.81 -9.10 7.73
C ASP A 211 -16.25 -9.61 7.67
N GLU A 212 -17.18 -8.98 8.39
CA GLU A 212 -18.62 -9.25 8.27
C GLU A 212 -19.15 -9.04 6.84
N PHE A 213 -18.63 -8.02 6.14
CA PHE A 213 -18.95 -7.76 4.73
C PHE A 213 -18.31 -8.81 3.79
N LEU A 214 -17.08 -9.25 4.06
CA LEU A 214 -16.36 -10.25 3.29
C LEU A 214 -16.91 -11.66 3.49
N GLN A 215 -17.39 -12.02 4.68
CA GLN A 215 -18.12 -13.26 4.93
C GLN A 215 -19.39 -13.34 4.08
N LYS A 216 -20.20 -12.27 4.08
CA LYS A 216 -21.38 -12.15 3.20
C LYS A 216 -21.04 -12.19 1.71
N ALA A 217 -19.90 -11.61 1.31
CA ALA A 217 -19.40 -11.69 -0.07
C ALA A 217 -18.85 -13.10 -0.41
N GLY A 218 -18.33 -13.84 0.58
CA GLY A 218 -17.80 -15.19 0.47
C GLY A 218 -18.88 -16.23 0.15
N GLU A 219 -20.03 -16.15 0.80
CA GLU A 219 -21.23 -16.96 0.49
C GLU A 219 -21.70 -16.75 -0.96
N SER A 220 -21.63 -15.49 -1.45
CA SER A 220 -21.89 -15.17 -2.85
C SER A 220 -20.82 -15.73 -3.80
N ARG A 221 -19.55 -15.81 -3.37
CA ARG A 221 -18.43 -16.33 -4.18
C ARG A 221 -18.50 -17.84 -4.38
N GLU A 222 -18.91 -18.63 -3.38
CA GLU A 222 -19.10 -20.09 -3.55
C GLU A 222 -20.21 -20.40 -4.56
N THR A 223 -21.26 -19.59 -4.55
CA THR A 223 -22.39 -19.67 -5.50
C THR A 223 -21.95 -19.35 -6.95
N VAL A 224 -20.97 -18.45 -7.12
CA VAL A 224 -20.38 -18.10 -8.43
C VAL A 224 -19.32 -19.13 -8.88
N LEU A 225 -18.57 -19.74 -7.96
CA LEU A 225 -17.56 -20.76 -8.28
C LEU A 225 -18.18 -22.11 -8.67
N SER A 226 -19.34 -22.47 -8.11
CA SER A 226 -20.09 -23.66 -8.51
C SER A 226 -20.64 -23.56 -9.94
N SER A 227 -21.02 -22.36 -10.37
CA SER A 227 -21.49 -22.07 -11.73
C SER A 227 -20.35 -21.97 -12.77
N LEU A 228 -19.11 -21.68 -12.34
CA LEU A 228 -17.92 -21.58 -13.22
C LEU A 228 -17.22 -22.93 -13.49
N LYS A 229 -17.52 -24.01 -12.77
CA LYS A 229 -16.92 -25.34 -12.98
C LYS A 229 -17.49 -26.12 -14.20
N ALA A 230 -18.44 -25.55 -14.93
CA ALA A 230 -18.90 -26.12 -16.19
C ALA A 230 -17.82 -25.98 -17.28
N LYS A 231 -17.34 -27.10 -17.82
CA LYS A 231 -16.23 -27.17 -18.80
C LYS A 231 -16.55 -26.40 -20.10
N PRO A 232 -15.69 -25.48 -20.56
CA PRO A 232 -15.68 -25.02 -21.94
C PRO A 232 -14.79 -25.90 -22.82
N THR A 233 -15.32 -26.32 -23.97
CA THR A 233 -14.60 -26.99 -25.07
C THR A 233 -13.76 -26.01 -25.90
N ALA A 234 -12.74 -26.56 -26.57
CA ALA A 234 -11.57 -25.86 -27.09
C ALA A 234 -11.74 -25.10 -28.44
N ALA A 235 -10.73 -24.27 -28.72
CA ALA A 235 -10.34 -23.55 -29.96
C ALA A 235 -10.87 -22.11 -30.14
N THR A 236 -9.98 -21.13 -30.36
CA THR A 236 -10.38 -19.78 -30.82
C THR A 236 -9.61 -19.39 -32.10
N SER A 237 -10.36 -19.09 -33.17
CA SER A 237 -9.86 -18.71 -34.50
C SER A 237 -9.39 -17.25 -34.56
N LYS A 238 -8.69 -16.87 -35.65
CA LYS A 238 -8.19 -15.50 -35.90
C LYS A 238 -9.33 -14.44 -35.91
N LYS A 239 -10.54 -14.80 -36.37
CA LYS A 239 -11.74 -13.95 -36.29
C LYS A 239 -12.10 -13.62 -34.84
N ALA A 240 -12.03 -14.62 -33.95
CA ALA A 240 -12.33 -14.43 -32.54
C ALA A 240 -11.35 -13.47 -31.86
N GLU A 241 -10.09 -13.38 -32.32
CA GLU A 241 -9.10 -12.43 -31.78
C GLU A 241 -9.37 -10.98 -32.22
N ALA A 242 -9.74 -10.77 -33.48
CA ALA A 242 -10.12 -9.45 -34.00
C ALA A 242 -11.37 -8.91 -33.28
N ILE A 243 -12.38 -9.77 -33.10
CA ILE A 243 -13.61 -9.47 -32.37
C ILE A 243 -13.32 -9.09 -30.91
N ARG A 244 -12.42 -9.82 -30.22
CA ARG A 244 -11.99 -9.50 -28.84
C ARG A 244 -11.29 -8.13 -28.73
N SER A 245 -10.58 -7.70 -29.77
CA SER A 245 -9.92 -6.39 -29.79
C SER A 245 -10.92 -5.24 -29.99
N LEU A 246 -11.93 -5.44 -30.84
CA LEU A 246 -13.02 -4.49 -31.06
C LEU A 246 -13.88 -4.32 -29.81
N TYR A 247 -14.17 -5.41 -29.09
CA TYR A 247 -14.91 -5.38 -27.82
C TYR A 247 -14.26 -4.46 -26.79
N ARG A 248 -12.94 -4.58 -26.58
CA ARG A 248 -12.20 -3.76 -25.61
C ARG A 248 -12.32 -2.26 -25.89
N VAL A 249 -12.16 -1.86 -27.14
CA VAL A 249 -12.25 -0.45 -27.56
C VAL A 249 -13.66 0.09 -27.33
N ALA A 250 -14.69 -0.75 -27.46
CA ALA A 250 -16.07 -0.36 -27.23
C ALA A 250 -16.42 -0.22 -25.73
N CYS A 251 -15.92 -1.10 -24.84
CA CYS A 251 -16.10 -0.96 -23.39
C CYS A 251 -15.46 0.33 -22.83
N GLU A 252 -14.25 0.68 -23.30
CA GLU A 252 -13.58 1.93 -22.92
C GLU A 252 -14.41 3.15 -23.30
N ARG A 253 -15.09 3.11 -24.46
CA ARG A 253 -15.98 4.18 -24.91
C ARG A 253 -17.25 4.29 -24.07
N GLN A 254 -17.87 3.17 -23.68
CA GLN A 254 -19.04 3.16 -22.78
C GLN A 254 -18.70 3.82 -21.43
N TYR A 255 -17.58 3.44 -20.82
CA TYR A 255 -17.14 4.05 -19.57
C TYR A 255 -16.94 5.57 -19.68
N LEU A 256 -16.33 6.04 -20.78
CA LEU A 256 -16.13 7.49 -21.00
C LEU A 256 -17.46 8.23 -21.18
N ILE A 257 -18.45 7.60 -21.80
CA ILE A 257 -19.81 8.15 -21.98
C ILE A 257 -20.53 8.24 -20.62
N ASP A 258 -20.51 7.17 -19.83
CA ASP A 258 -21.13 7.15 -18.50
C ASP A 258 -20.44 8.12 -17.53
N HIS A 259 -19.10 8.19 -17.59
CA HIS A 259 -18.35 9.11 -16.77
C HIS A 259 -18.64 10.57 -17.14
N ALA A 260 -18.82 10.89 -18.43
CA ALA A 260 -19.19 12.22 -18.89
C ALA A 260 -20.56 12.69 -18.37
N ALA A 261 -21.46 11.76 -18.01
CA ALA A 261 -22.76 12.08 -17.41
C ALA A 261 -22.67 12.51 -15.94
N THR A 262 -21.54 12.26 -15.26
CA THR A 262 -21.32 12.66 -13.85
C THR A 262 -20.89 14.13 -13.72
N GLU A 263 -21.14 14.77 -12.58
CA GLU A 263 -20.74 16.17 -12.33
C GLU A 263 -19.23 16.41 -12.55
N ARG A 264 -18.39 15.46 -12.11
CA ARG A 264 -16.94 15.50 -12.33
C ARG A 264 -16.57 15.35 -13.81
N GLY A 265 -17.25 14.46 -14.53
CA GLY A 265 -17.03 14.26 -15.97
C GLY A 265 -17.47 15.44 -16.81
N GLN A 266 -18.56 16.12 -16.43
CA GLN A 266 -19.03 17.35 -17.08
C GLN A 266 -17.96 18.45 -17.03
N ARG A 267 -17.25 18.60 -15.89
CA ARG A 267 -16.11 19.53 -15.76
C ARG A 267 -14.92 19.16 -16.64
N MET A 268 -14.76 17.87 -17.00
CA MET A 268 -13.65 17.35 -17.82
C MET A 268 -14.02 17.06 -19.29
N ASN A 269 -15.22 17.44 -19.73
CA ASN A 269 -15.86 16.94 -20.95
C ASN A 269 -15.03 17.12 -22.24
N ARG A 270 -14.27 18.22 -22.36
CA ARG A 270 -13.42 18.48 -23.54
C ARG A 270 -12.36 17.38 -23.75
N LEU A 271 -11.74 16.90 -22.67
CA LEU A 271 -10.73 15.84 -22.73
C LEU A 271 -11.34 14.46 -23.02
N LEU A 272 -12.53 14.20 -22.47
CA LEU A 272 -13.28 12.96 -22.70
C LEU A 272 -13.69 12.85 -24.18
N THR A 273 -14.16 13.96 -24.77
CA THR A 273 -14.56 14.04 -26.18
C THR A 273 -13.39 13.72 -27.13
N VAL A 274 -12.22 14.34 -26.91
CA VAL A 274 -11.01 14.08 -27.71
C VAL A 274 -10.57 12.62 -27.62
N THR A 275 -10.68 12.02 -26.43
CA THR A 275 -10.32 10.62 -26.20
C THR A 275 -11.27 9.66 -26.93
N ASN A 276 -12.58 9.94 -26.90
CA ASN A 276 -13.58 9.13 -27.60
C ASN A 276 -13.39 9.14 -29.13
N GLN A 277 -13.07 10.31 -29.71
CA GLN A 277 -12.76 10.44 -31.14
C GLN A 277 -11.53 9.60 -31.56
N LYS A 278 -10.49 9.55 -30.72
CA LYS A 278 -9.31 8.71 -30.98
C LYS A 278 -9.66 7.22 -30.99
N LEU A 279 -10.53 6.78 -30.07
CA LEU A 279 -10.97 5.38 -30.00
C LEU A 279 -11.82 4.98 -31.21
N LEU A 280 -12.71 5.85 -31.69
CA LEU A 280 -13.48 5.64 -32.93
C LEU A 280 -12.58 5.43 -34.16
N LYS A 281 -11.54 6.26 -34.30
CA LYS A 281 -10.55 6.12 -35.39
C LYS A 281 -9.83 4.77 -35.33
N LYS A 282 -9.53 4.29 -34.11
CA LYS A 282 -8.90 2.99 -33.89
C LYS A 282 -9.82 1.82 -34.29
N THR A 283 -11.11 1.88 -33.96
CA THR A 283 -12.11 0.88 -34.38
C THR A 283 -12.14 0.73 -35.91
N ARG A 284 -12.25 1.84 -36.64
CA ARG A 284 -12.25 1.83 -38.12
C ARG A 284 -11.00 1.16 -38.69
N SER A 285 -9.83 1.47 -38.12
CA SER A 285 -8.56 0.91 -38.57
C SER A 285 -8.47 -0.61 -38.38
N ILE A 286 -9.02 -1.14 -37.28
CA ILE A 286 -8.99 -2.59 -36.99
C ILE A 286 -9.88 -3.35 -37.98
N VAL A 287 -11.10 -2.86 -38.22
CA VAL A 287 -12.05 -3.48 -39.16
C VAL A 287 -11.50 -3.47 -40.59
N ALA A 288 -11.00 -2.32 -41.06
CA ALA A 288 -10.44 -2.21 -42.41
C ALA A 288 -9.26 -3.17 -42.63
N LYS A 289 -8.37 -3.30 -41.63
CA LYS A 289 -7.23 -4.21 -41.69
C LYS A 289 -7.65 -5.68 -41.73
N PHE A 290 -8.66 -6.06 -40.94
CA PHE A 290 -9.17 -7.43 -40.92
C PHE A 290 -9.84 -7.81 -42.25
N ASN A 291 -10.73 -6.95 -42.78
CA ASN A 291 -11.45 -7.21 -44.01
C ASN A 291 -10.54 -7.25 -45.25
N GLY A 292 -9.45 -6.46 -45.25
CA GLY A 292 -8.44 -6.52 -46.31
C GLY A 292 -7.68 -7.85 -46.36
N LEU A 293 -7.60 -8.59 -45.25
CA LEU A 293 -6.92 -9.89 -45.13
C LEU A 293 -7.87 -11.09 -45.22
N HIS A 294 -9.16 -10.89 -44.96
CA HIS A 294 -10.16 -11.95 -44.82
C HIS A 294 -11.43 -11.64 -45.63
N GLN A 295 -11.35 -11.80 -46.96
CA GLN A 295 -12.44 -11.43 -47.88
C GLN A 295 -13.71 -12.29 -47.74
N SER A 296 -13.58 -13.56 -47.33
CA SER A 296 -14.70 -14.49 -47.15
C SER A 296 -15.36 -14.40 -45.77
N ASP A 297 -14.82 -13.60 -44.85
CA ASP A 297 -15.24 -13.56 -43.45
C ASP A 297 -15.14 -12.14 -42.90
N GLN A 298 -15.88 -11.20 -43.50
CA GLN A 298 -15.77 -9.77 -43.19
C GLN A 298 -16.46 -9.38 -41.87
N LEU A 299 -15.94 -8.34 -41.22
CA LEU A 299 -16.53 -7.67 -40.06
C LEU A 299 -17.17 -6.35 -40.50
N ASP A 300 -18.39 -6.06 -40.04
CA ASP A 300 -18.99 -4.74 -40.23
C ASP A 300 -18.49 -3.78 -39.15
N TYR A 301 -18.16 -2.55 -39.53
CA TYR A 301 -17.82 -1.49 -38.59
C TYR A 301 -19.04 -0.99 -37.79
N GLN A 302 -20.23 -0.97 -38.41
CA GLN A 302 -21.46 -0.47 -37.77
C GLN A 302 -21.85 -1.31 -36.55
N ASP A 303 -21.49 -2.58 -36.57
CA ASP A 303 -21.71 -3.53 -35.47
C ASP A 303 -20.92 -3.20 -34.20
N PHE A 304 -19.89 -2.36 -34.26
CA PHE A 304 -19.01 -2.04 -33.13
C PHE A 304 -18.89 -0.52 -32.87
N ILE A 305 -19.74 0.28 -33.51
CA ILE A 305 -19.70 1.74 -33.39
C ILE A 305 -20.33 2.25 -32.09
N SER A 306 -21.28 1.51 -31.51
CA SER A 306 -22.05 1.96 -30.35
C SER A 306 -22.21 0.83 -29.33
N PRO A 307 -22.30 1.15 -28.04
CA PRO A 307 -22.68 0.18 -27.01
C PRO A 307 -24.08 -0.44 -27.23
N ASN A 308 -24.91 0.16 -28.08
CA ASN A 308 -26.23 -0.38 -28.44
C ASN A 308 -26.26 -1.09 -29.81
N SER A 309 -25.13 -1.22 -30.51
CA SER A 309 -25.10 -1.89 -31.82
C SER A 309 -25.15 -3.41 -31.70
N GLU A 310 -25.68 -4.06 -32.72
CA GLU A 310 -26.00 -5.49 -32.69
C GLU A 310 -24.76 -6.37 -32.43
N GLY A 311 -23.64 -6.13 -33.11
CA GLY A 311 -22.41 -6.90 -32.86
C GLY A 311 -21.76 -6.64 -31.49
N PHE A 312 -21.97 -5.47 -30.88
CA PHE A 312 -21.55 -5.20 -29.51
C PHE A 312 -22.43 -5.94 -28.49
N GLN A 313 -23.75 -6.00 -28.74
CA GLN A 313 -24.69 -6.74 -27.91
C GLN A 313 -24.48 -8.26 -28.04
N GLN A 314 -24.19 -8.76 -29.25
CA GLN A 314 -23.83 -10.17 -29.46
C GLN A 314 -22.52 -10.56 -28.76
N LEU A 315 -21.58 -9.62 -28.61
CA LEU A 315 -20.33 -9.81 -27.85
C LEU A 315 -20.52 -9.99 -26.33
N LEU A 316 -21.64 -9.51 -25.77
CA LEU A 316 -22.04 -9.81 -24.38
C LEU A 316 -22.45 -11.29 -24.21
N HIS A 317 -22.76 -11.97 -25.33
CA HIS A 317 -23.17 -13.37 -25.38
C HIS A 317 -22.10 -14.32 -25.96
N ILE A 318 -20.99 -13.80 -26.49
CA ILE A 318 -19.85 -14.61 -26.93
C ILE A 318 -19.02 -14.99 -25.69
N ASN A 319 -19.19 -16.25 -25.27
CA ASN A 319 -18.36 -16.93 -24.28
C ASN A 319 -16.86 -16.72 -24.57
N GLY A 320 -16.16 -16.04 -23.67
CA GLY A 320 -14.71 -15.91 -23.70
C GLY A 320 -14.22 -14.48 -23.83
N ASP A 321 -14.59 -13.63 -22.88
CA ASP A 321 -14.22 -12.22 -22.92
C ASP A 321 -12.75 -12.01 -22.51
N ILE A 322 -12.02 -11.19 -23.27
CA ILE A 322 -10.65 -10.76 -22.97
C ILE A 322 -10.61 -9.65 -21.91
N ALA A 323 -11.71 -8.95 -21.64
CA ALA A 323 -11.88 -8.14 -20.43
C ALA A 323 -12.23 -9.02 -19.22
N GLN A 324 -12.88 -10.18 -19.39
CA GLN A 324 -12.85 -11.29 -18.43
C GLN A 324 -11.52 -12.03 -18.39
N LYS A 325 -10.69 -12.11 -19.44
CA LYS A 325 -9.33 -12.68 -19.36
C LYS A 325 -8.31 -11.67 -18.85
N ALA A 326 -8.55 -10.37 -18.96
CA ALA A 326 -7.71 -9.32 -18.37
C ALA A 326 -8.16 -8.99 -16.94
N ARG A 327 -9.47 -9.05 -16.64
CA ARG A 327 -9.98 -9.20 -15.27
C ARG A 327 -9.60 -10.56 -14.71
N ALA A 328 -9.59 -11.65 -15.46
CA ALA A 328 -9.15 -12.96 -14.96
C ALA A 328 -7.63 -13.06 -14.91
N VAL A 329 -6.82 -12.32 -15.67
CA VAL A 329 -5.37 -12.23 -15.44
C VAL A 329 -5.11 -11.34 -14.23
N LYS A 330 -5.81 -10.21 -14.06
CA LYS A 330 -5.76 -9.43 -12.81
C LYS A 330 -6.30 -10.19 -11.60
N LEU A 331 -7.37 -10.97 -11.75
CA LEU A 331 -8.01 -11.80 -10.71
C LEU A 331 -7.27 -13.13 -10.54
N ARG A 332 -6.54 -13.64 -11.54
CA ARG A 332 -5.65 -14.81 -11.44
C ARG A 332 -4.34 -14.42 -10.78
N ASP A 333 -3.79 -13.25 -11.10
CA ASP A 333 -2.62 -12.71 -10.39
C ASP A 333 -3.03 -12.27 -8.98
N LEU A 334 -4.22 -11.69 -8.78
CA LEU A 334 -4.80 -11.46 -7.46
C LEU A 334 -5.20 -12.77 -6.77
N TYR A 335 -5.66 -13.82 -7.47
CA TYR A 335 -5.99 -15.14 -6.91
C TYR A 335 -4.74 -15.93 -6.60
N PHE A 336 -3.69 -15.89 -7.41
CA PHE A 336 -2.39 -16.46 -7.08
C PHE A 336 -1.80 -15.70 -5.90
N ARG A 337 -1.92 -14.37 -5.84
CA ARG A 337 -1.54 -13.58 -4.66
C ARG A 337 -2.43 -13.84 -3.44
N CYS A 338 -3.74 -14.05 -3.59
CA CYS A 338 -4.67 -14.38 -2.50
C CYS A 338 -4.58 -15.85 -2.11
N LYS A 339 -4.13 -16.74 -3.00
CA LYS A 339 -3.86 -18.16 -2.75
C LYS A 339 -2.49 -18.31 -2.10
N GLU A 340 -1.51 -17.52 -2.52
CA GLU A 340 -0.21 -17.37 -1.87
C GLU A 340 -0.39 -16.74 -0.49
N GLU A 341 -1.18 -15.68 -0.36
CA GLU A 341 -1.57 -15.09 0.93
C GLU A 341 -2.43 -16.04 1.76
N SER A 342 -3.39 -16.77 1.17
CA SER A 342 -4.17 -17.79 1.88
C SER A 342 -3.33 -18.98 2.33
N GLN A 343 -2.33 -19.39 1.54
CA GLN A 343 -1.38 -20.44 1.90
C GLN A 343 -0.41 -19.94 2.98
N ARG A 344 -0.01 -18.66 2.94
CA ARG A 344 0.82 -18.01 3.96
C ARG A 344 0.07 -17.78 5.27
N VAL A 345 -1.17 -17.28 5.21
CA VAL A 345 -2.08 -17.12 6.35
C VAL A 345 -2.45 -18.49 6.93
N ALA A 346 -2.66 -19.52 6.09
CA ALA A 346 -2.85 -20.88 6.58
C ALA A 346 -1.57 -21.46 7.20
N ALA A 347 -0.39 -21.16 6.65
CA ALA A 347 0.88 -21.58 7.22
C ALA A 347 1.20 -20.84 8.54
N GLU A 348 0.98 -19.52 8.63
CA GLU A 348 1.08 -18.73 9.86
C GLU A 348 0.06 -19.20 10.89
N ALA A 349 -1.20 -19.41 10.51
CA ALA A 349 -2.22 -19.95 11.40
C ALA A 349 -1.86 -21.35 11.90
N THR A 350 -1.31 -22.21 11.06
CA THR A 350 -0.83 -23.54 11.47
C THR A 350 0.36 -23.43 12.42
N THR A 351 1.26 -22.47 12.20
CA THR A 351 2.43 -22.24 13.08
C THR A 351 2.01 -21.67 14.44
N ILE A 352 1.06 -20.73 14.45
CA ILE A 352 0.47 -20.18 15.66
C ILE A 352 -0.31 -21.24 16.44
N LEU A 353 -1.05 -22.13 15.76
CA LEU A 353 -1.82 -23.21 16.38
C LEU A 353 -0.94 -24.39 16.81
N SER A 354 0.24 -24.59 16.22
CA SER A 354 1.21 -25.57 16.68
C SER A 354 2.07 -25.08 17.84
N ASP A 355 2.21 -23.76 18.02
CA ASP A 355 2.88 -23.15 19.18
C ASP A 355 1.94 -23.06 20.42
N THR A 356 0.65 -23.41 20.29
CA THR A 356 -0.33 -23.36 21.40
C THR A 356 -0.53 -24.64 22.19
N ASP A 357 0.16 -25.74 21.85
CA ASP A 357 0.10 -26.97 22.65
C ASP A 357 1.51 -27.50 22.94
N GLU A 358 2.11 -27.03 24.04
CA GLU A 358 2.60 -27.95 25.10
C GLU A 358 3.12 -27.27 26.38
N ASP A 359 3.33 -25.95 26.47
CA ASP A 359 4.01 -25.35 27.65
C ASP A 359 3.30 -24.20 28.38
N TYR A 360 1.98 -24.03 28.25
CA TYR A 360 1.23 -23.11 29.12
C TYR A 360 -0.13 -23.68 29.56
N ILE A 361 -0.08 -24.63 30.51
CA ILE A 361 -1.11 -24.81 31.54
C ILE A 361 -0.64 -24.13 32.82
#